data_AF-A0A2T3Y0H1-F1
#
_entry.id   AF-A0A2T3Y0H1-F1
#
_cell.length_a   1.000
_cell.length_b   1.000
_cell.length_c   1.000
_cell.angle_alpha   90.00
_cell.angle_beta   90.00
_cell.angle_gamma   90.00
#
_symmetry.space_group_name_H-M   'P 1'
#
loop_
_entity.id
_entity.type
_entity.pdbx_description
1 polymer ?
#
loop_
_entity_poly.entity_id
_entity_poly.type
_entity_poly.pdbx_seq_one_letter_code
_entity_poly.pdbx_strand_id
1 'polypeptide(L)' 'MKLDSATFRQLRRLAPILDDVLNAQEIEHAEQAVNLEALAALCSQLFDAYRCLHPQEIERAQLESP' A
#
# COMPACT_ATOMS: atom_id res chain seq x y z
N MET A 1 -7.73 -6.78 -11.17
CA MET A 1 -7.07 -5.62 -11.84
C MET A 1 -5.60 -5.92 -12.10
N LYS A 2 -5.03 -5.56 -13.26
CA LYS A 2 -3.57 -5.62 -13.51
C LYS A 2 -2.94 -4.30 -13.07
N LEU A 3 -1.80 -4.36 -12.36
CA LEU A 3 -1.02 -3.16 -12.04
C LEU A 3 -0.31 -2.66 -13.30
N ASP A 4 -0.34 -1.35 -13.52
CA ASP A 4 0.47 -0.74 -14.56
C ASP A 4 1.96 -0.72 -14.15
N SER A 5 2.83 -0.53 -15.13
CA SER A 5 4.27 -0.62 -14.93
C SER A 5 4.85 0.48 -14.03
N ALA A 6 4.19 1.63 -13.91
CA ALA A 6 4.63 2.73 -13.06
C ALA A 6 4.26 2.45 -11.60
N THR A 7 3.00 2.08 -11.35
CA THR A 7 2.52 1.69 -10.02
C THR A 7 3.31 0.50 -9.47
N PHE A 8 3.56 -0.51 -10.29
CA PHE A 8 4.37 -1.67 -9.88
C PHE A 8 5.80 -1.28 -9.48
N ARG A 9 6.45 -0.39 -10.26
CA ARG A 9 7.80 0.09 -9.94
C ARG A 9 7.82 0.90 -8.64
N GLN A 10 6.80 1.73 -8.42
CA GLN A 10 6.70 2.56 -7.22
C GLN A 10 6.47 1.72 -5.96
N LEU A 11 5.59 0.72 -6.01
CA LEU A 11 5.41 -0.26 -4.93
C LEU A 11 6.72 -0.99 -4.61
N ARG A 12 7.42 -1.50 -5.63
CA ARG A 12 8.68 -2.22 -5.45
C ARG A 12 9.79 -1.35 -4.82
N ARG A 13 9.75 -0.04 -5.06
CA ARG A 13 10.69 0.91 -4.45
C ARG A 13 10.36 1.22 -3.00
N LEU A 14 9.07 1.32 -2.67
CA LEU A 14 8.60 1.73 -1.34
C LEU A 14 8.48 0.58 -0.34
N ALA A 15 8.24 -0.65 -0.82
CA ALA A 15 8.07 -1.82 0.04
C ALA A 15 9.27 -2.12 0.97
N PRO A 16 10.55 -2.02 0.53
CA PRO A 16 11.69 -2.22 1.43
C PRO A 16 11.74 -1.21 2.57
N ILE A 17 11.27 0.03 2.37
CA ILE A 17 11.27 1.05 3.42
C ILE A 17 10.34 0.66 4.56
N LEU A 18 9.19 0.05 4.25
CA LEU A 18 8.30 -0.49 5.27
C LEU A 18 8.98 -1.65 6.03
N ASP A 19 9.68 -2.53 5.33
CA ASP A 19 10.42 -3.63 5.94
C ASP A 19 11.52 -3.12 6.88
N ASP A 20 12.30 -2.12 6.45
CA ASP A 20 13.33 -1.47 7.26
C ASP A 20 12.74 -0.87 8.55
N VAL A 21 11.62 -0.15 8.45
CA VAL A 21 10.93 0.45 9.61
C VAL A 21 10.38 -0.62 10.55
N LEU A 22 9.80 -1.70 10.01
CA LEU A 22 9.30 -2.81 10.82
C LEU A 22 10.43 -3.55 11.53
N ASN A 23 11.56 -3.75 10.86
CA ASN A 23 12.74 -4.40 11.42
C ASN A 23 13.41 -3.53 12.50
N ALA A 24 13.51 -2.22 12.26
CA ALA A 24 14.05 -1.26 13.23
C ALA A 24 13.09 -1.01 14.41
N GLN A 25 11.79 -1.30 14.23
CA GLN A 25 10.70 -0.95 15.16
C GLN A 25 10.59 0.56 15.45
N GLU A 26 11.21 1.39 14.60
CA GLU A 26 11.29 2.83 14.77
C GLU A 26 11.38 3.52 13.40
N ILE A 27 10.93 4.78 13.34
CA ILE A 27 11.16 5.68 12.21
C ILE A 27 12.35 6.58 12.57
N GLU A 28 13.52 6.25 12.06
CA GLU A 28 14.78 6.90 12.38
C GLU A 28 14.98 8.22 11.61
N HIS A 29 14.38 8.35 10.42
CA HIS A 29 14.61 9.46 9.51
C HIS A 29 13.29 10.04 8.95
N ALA A 30 13.24 11.37 8.80
CA ALA A 30 12.08 12.05 8.20
C ALA A 30 11.77 11.54 6.78
N GLU A 31 12.78 11.13 6.03
CA GLU A 31 12.62 10.55 4.69
C GLU A 31 11.84 9.22 4.73
N GLN A 32 12.02 8.40 5.77
CA GLN A 32 11.23 7.18 5.95
C GLN A 32 9.75 7.53 6.16
N ALA A 33 9.43 8.54 6.97
CA ALA A 33 8.07 8.99 7.17
C ALA A 33 7.40 9.48 5.88
N VAL A 34 8.12 10.25 5.06
CA VAL A 34 7.63 10.71 3.74
C VAL A 34 7.39 9.53 2.79
N ASN A 35 8.31 8.56 2.76
CA ASN A 35 8.15 7.37 1.92
C ASN A 35 7.00 6.46 2.39
N LEU A 36 6.74 6.37 3.70
CA LEU A 36 5.60 5.64 4.25
C LEU A 36 4.27 6.31 3.88
N GLU A 37 4.20 7.65 3.91
CA GLU A 37 3.03 8.39 3.45
C GLU A 37 2.77 8.12 1.96
N ALA A 38 3.81 8.19 1.13
CA ALA A 38 3.71 7.85 -0.28
C ALA A 38 3.26 6.39 -0.52
N LEU A 39 3.73 5.44 0.31
CA LEU A 39 3.33 4.04 0.24
C LEU A 39 1.86 3.86 0.62
N ALA A 40 1.43 4.49 1.73
CA ALA A 40 0.05 4.44 2.18
C ALA A 40 -0.90 5.04 1.14
N ALA A 41 -0.55 6.18 0.54
CA ALA A 41 -1.32 6.80 -0.52
C ALA A 41 -1.45 5.87 -1.74
N LEU A 42 -0.36 5.20 -2.14
CA LEU A 42 -0.37 4.26 -3.26
C LEU A 42 -1.26 3.03 -2.97
N CYS A 43 -1.18 2.48 -1.76
CA CYS A 43 -2.04 1.38 -1.31
C CYS A 43 -3.52 1.78 -1.30
N SER A 44 -3.86 2.99 -0.84
CA SER A 44 -5.22 3.51 -0.87
C SER A 44 -5.75 3.63 -2.30
N GLN A 45 -4.95 4.20 -3.22
CA GLN A 45 -5.34 4.33 -4.62
C GLN A 45 -5.60 2.97 -5.28
N LEU A 46 -4.78 1.97 -4.98
CA LEU A 46 -4.97 0.61 -5.48
C LEU A 46 -6.22 -0.05 -4.90
N PHE A 47 -6.48 0.14 -3.61
CA PHE A 47 -7.69 -0.34 -2.98
C PHE A 47 -8.93 0.30 -3.59
N ASP A 48 -8.96 1.62 -3.75
CA ASP A 48 -10.08 2.33 -4.35
C ASP A 48 -10.31 1.93 -5.80
N ALA A 49 -9.23 1.80 -6.59
CA ALA A 49 -9.33 1.33 -7.97
C ALA A 49 -9.91 -0.09 -8.05
N TYR A 50 -9.47 -1.00 -7.18
CA TYR A 50 -10.03 -2.35 -7.12
C TYR A 50 -11.49 -2.34 -6.66
N ARG A 51 -11.82 -1.58 -5.61
CA ARG A 51 -13.18 -1.45 -5.07
C ARG A 51 -14.17 -0.91 -6.08
N CYS A 52 -13.76 0.07 -6.89
CA CYS A 52 -14.58 0.58 -7.98
C CYS A 52 -14.92 -0.50 -9.03
N LEU A 53 -14.00 -1.43 -9.29
CA LEU A 53 -14.20 -2.52 -10.24
C LEU A 53 -14.97 -3.70 -9.63
N HIS A 54 -14.80 -3.95 -8.33
CA HIS A 54 -15.30 -5.14 -7.63
C HIS A 54 -15.89 -4.79 -6.25
N PRO A 55 -16.95 -3.97 -6.17
CA PRO A 55 -17.48 -3.49 -4.88
C PRO A 55 -18.00 -4.63 -4.00
N GLN A 56 -18.65 -5.62 -4.61
CA GLN A 56 -19.22 -6.78 -3.91
C GLN A 56 -18.15 -7.71 -3.31
N GLU A 57 -16.99 -7.83 -3.97
CA GLU A 57 -15.87 -8.64 -3.45
C GLU A 57 -15.25 -7.97 -2.22
N ILE A 58 -15.17 -6.64 -2.23
CA ILE A 58 -14.67 -5.85 -1.10
C ILE A 58 -15.63 -5.91 0.08
N GLU A 59 -16.94 -5.74 -0.16
CA GLU A 59 -17.96 -5.88 0.88
C GLU A 59 -17.89 -7.26 1.55
N ARG A 60 -17.73 -8.32 0.76
CA ARG A 60 -17.55 -9.68 1.30
C ARG A 60 -16.26 -9.83 2.10
N ALA A 61 -15.12 -9.39 1.54
CA ALA A 61 -13.83 -9.46 2.23
C ALA A 61 -13.83 -8.67 3.56
N GLN A 62 -14.55 -7.55 3.63
CA GLN A 62 -14.71 -6.77 4.87
C GLN A 62 -15.53 -7.50 5.93
N LEU A 63 -16.55 -8.25 5.53
CA LEU A 63 -17.37 -9.07 6.45
C LEU A 63 -16.62 -10.32 6.94
N GLU A 64 -15.66 -10.81 6.15
CA GLU A 64 -14.82 -11.98 6.46
C GLU A 64 -13.51 -11.61 7.19
N SER A 65 -13.15 -10.33 7.23
CA SER A 65 -11.96 -9.86 7.94
C SER A 65 -12.24 -9.74 9.44
N PRO A 66 -11.36 -10.27 10.32
CA PRO A 66 -11.53 -10.25 11.77
C PRO A 66 -11.39 -8.86 12.41
#